data_AF-A0A7R9MQP8-F1
#
_entry.id   AF-A0A7R9MQP8-F1
#
_cell.length_a   1.000
_cell.length_b   1.000
_cell.length_c   1.000
_cell.angle_alpha   90.00
_cell.angle_beta   90.00
_cell.angle_gamma   90.00
#
_symmetry.space_group_name_H-M   'P 1'
#
loop_
_entity.id
_entity.type
_entity.pdbx_description
1 polymer ?
#
loop_
_entity_poly.entity_id
_entity_poly.type
_entity_poly.pdbx_seq_one_letter_code
_entity_poly.pdbx_strand_id
1 'polypeptide(L)'
;MAVAARDNISSIVEFRLRPVAARWRYQMYVIVDKEYVFWWDESMRLQYFKGVTLYQPAGIQNMSHVIAMFDSGVGVEVMTDGGHLTVHVYMPNTFLGGCAGVGYGNGTGGLLGLYSRDVRDDFTLPNGQQISLQSTQEDIHFRFGKAWRVQERV
;
A
#
# COMPACT_ATOMS: atom_id res chain seq x y z
N MET A 1 10.80 -7.75 5.02
CA MET A 1 9.84 -6.65 4.80
C MET A 1 8.76 -7.15 3.88
N ALA A 2 7.51 -6.87 4.23
CA ALA A 2 6.35 -7.25 3.44
C ALA A 2 5.31 -6.14 3.52
N VAL A 3 4.49 -6.03 2.48
CA VAL A 3 3.39 -5.09 2.35
C VAL A 3 2.19 -5.89 1.86
N ALA A 4 1.07 -5.78 2.55
CA ALA A 4 -0.17 -6.41 2.14
C ALA A 4 -1.21 -5.34 1.84
N ALA A 5 -1.96 -5.52 0.76
CA ALA A 5 -3.02 -4.63 0.33
C ALA A 5 -4.28 -5.43 0.00
N ARG A 6 -5.43 -4.85 0.35
CA ARG A 6 -6.76 -5.41 0.10
C ARG A 6 -7.76 -4.27 -0.02
N ASP A 7 -8.66 -4.39 -0.98
CA ASP A 7 -9.78 -3.48 -1.15
C ASP A 7 -11.10 -4.22 -0.88
N ASN A 8 -11.78 -3.87 0.22
CA ASN A 8 -13.08 -4.42 0.61
C ASN A 8 -13.18 -5.98 0.48
N ILE A 9 -13.75 -6.48 -0.61
CA ILE A 9 -13.96 -7.91 -0.90
C ILE A 9 -12.96 -8.51 -1.91
N SER A 10 -11.93 -7.76 -2.30
CA SER A 10 -10.87 -8.21 -3.19
C SER A 10 -10.03 -9.33 -2.55
N SER A 11 -9.30 -10.04 -3.41
CA SER A 11 -8.17 -10.87 -3.02
C SER A 11 -7.13 -10.04 -2.26
N ILE A 12 -6.44 -10.68 -1.32
CA ILE A 12 -5.34 -10.07 -0.57
C ILE A 12 -4.07 -10.24 -1.39
N VAL A 13 -3.40 -9.12 -1.70
CA VAL A 13 -2.12 -9.12 -2.38
C VAL A 13 -1.02 -8.80 -1.39
N GLU A 14 -0.04 -9.68 -1.25
CA GLU A 14 1.15 -9.48 -0.43
C GLU A 14 2.40 -9.40 -1.31
N PHE A 15 3.19 -8.37 -1.09
CA PHE A 15 4.50 -8.15 -1.66
C PHE A 15 5.55 -8.38 -0.59
N ARG A 16 6.44 -9.34 -0.80
CA ARG A 16 7.48 -9.68 0.18
C ARG A 16 8.86 -9.66 -0.46
N LEU A 17 9.77 -8.95 0.17
CA LEU A 17 11.16 -8.92 -0.26
C LEU A 17 11.79 -10.31 -0.14
N ARG A 18 12.45 -10.81 -1.19
CA ARG A 18 13.15 -12.10 -1.12
C ARG A 18 14.41 -12.01 -0.27
N PRO A 19 14.88 -13.11 0.36
CA PRO A 19 16.21 -13.16 0.95
C PRO A 19 17.32 -12.96 -0.09
N VAL A 20 18.46 -12.39 0.28
CA VAL A 20 19.58 -12.10 -0.65
C VAL A 20 20.00 -13.33 -1.46
N ALA A 21 20.09 -14.50 -0.82
CA ALA A 21 20.43 -15.76 -1.48
C ALA A 21 19.43 -16.20 -2.57
N ALA A 22 18.18 -15.71 -2.52
CA ALA A 22 17.10 -16.07 -3.45
C ALA A 22 16.76 -14.96 -4.47
N ARG A 23 17.59 -13.89 -4.55
CA ARG A 23 17.40 -12.73 -5.45
C ARG A 23 18.09 -12.83 -6.81
N TRP A 24 18.63 -13.99 -7.16
CA TRP A 24 19.41 -14.17 -8.39
C TRP A 24 18.59 -13.92 -9.68
N ARG A 25 17.27 -14.18 -9.66
CA ARG A 25 16.35 -13.87 -10.77
C ARG A 25 15.29 -12.86 -10.38
N TYR A 26 14.56 -13.14 -9.31
CA TYR A 26 13.40 -12.38 -8.87
C TYR A 26 13.68 -11.65 -7.56
N GLN A 27 13.34 -10.37 -7.47
CA GLN A 27 13.67 -9.53 -6.32
C GLN A 27 12.60 -9.59 -5.21
N MET A 28 11.32 -9.76 -5.56
CA MET A 28 10.22 -9.93 -4.60
C MET A 28 9.39 -11.20 -4.84
N TYR A 29 8.67 -11.64 -3.82
CA TYR A 29 7.54 -12.55 -3.93
C TYR A 29 6.28 -11.72 -4.05
N VAL A 30 5.40 -12.12 -4.96
CA VAL A 30 4.02 -11.64 -5.02
C VAL A 30 3.13 -12.81 -4.68
N ILE A 31 2.28 -12.62 -3.69
CA ILE A 31 1.41 -13.66 -3.14
C ILE A 31 -0.01 -13.12 -3.22
N VAL A 32 -0.93 -13.86 -3.84
CA VAL A 32 -2.35 -13.52 -3.91
C VAL A 32 -3.13 -14.64 -3.24
N ASP A 33 -3.91 -14.31 -2.21
CA ASP A 33 -4.70 -15.29 -1.45
C ASP A 33 -3.90 -16.54 -0.99
N LYS A 34 -2.62 -16.31 -0.58
CA LYS A 34 -1.64 -17.32 -0.16
C LYS A 34 -0.98 -18.15 -1.28
N GLU A 35 -1.27 -17.84 -2.53
CA GLU A 35 -0.63 -18.47 -3.69
C GLU A 35 0.44 -17.58 -4.30
N TYR A 36 1.59 -18.16 -4.66
CA TYR A 36 2.67 -17.42 -5.30
C TYR A 36 2.35 -17.15 -6.77
N VAL A 37 2.44 -15.88 -7.15
CA VAL A 37 2.22 -15.42 -8.52
C VAL A 37 3.55 -15.12 -9.18
N PHE A 38 3.70 -15.57 -10.42
CA PHE A 38 4.90 -15.35 -11.22
C PHE A 38 4.52 -14.88 -12.63
N TRP A 39 5.43 -14.13 -13.23
CA TRP A 39 5.35 -13.68 -14.62
C TRP A 39 6.46 -14.36 -15.41
N TRP A 40 6.12 -15.43 -16.13
CA TRP A 40 7.08 -16.19 -16.94
C TRP A 40 7.19 -15.68 -18.38
N ASP A 41 6.21 -14.92 -18.87
CA ASP A 41 6.10 -14.51 -20.27
C ASP A 41 5.51 -13.09 -20.38
N GLU A 42 5.79 -12.41 -21.49
CA GLU A 42 5.27 -11.07 -21.79
C GLU A 42 3.75 -11.05 -21.94
N SER A 43 3.14 -12.15 -22.38
CA SER A 43 1.69 -12.30 -22.44
C SER A 43 1.01 -12.26 -21.06
N MET A 44 1.74 -12.62 -20.00
CA MET A 44 1.21 -12.72 -18.62
C MET A 44 1.35 -11.42 -17.84
N ARG A 45 1.85 -10.33 -18.46
CA ARG A 45 2.14 -9.06 -17.78
C ARG A 45 0.96 -8.46 -17.04
N LEU A 46 -0.26 -8.75 -17.50
CA LEU A 46 -1.48 -8.53 -16.74
C LEU A 46 -2.02 -9.85 -16.22
N GLN A 47 -2.30 -9.90 -14.91
CA GLN A 47 -3.01 -11.00 -14.28
C GLN A 47 -4.22 -10.45 -13.52
N TYR A 48 -5.37 -11.06 -13.75
CA TYR A 48 -6.64 -10.65 -13.17
C TYR A 48 -6.99 -11.55 -12.00
N PHE A 49 -7.26 -10.95 -10.86
CA PHE A 49 -7.74 -11.62 -9.66
C PHE A 49 -9.04 -10.97 -9.21
N LYS A 50 -9.65 -11.51 -8.16
CA LYS A 50 -10.92 -10.98 -7.65
C LYS A 50 -10.70 -9.56 -7.10
N GLY A 51 -11.26 -8.55 -7.78
CA GLY A 51 -11.22 -7.17 -7.31
C GLY A 51 -9.85 -6.48 -7.42
N VAL A 52 -8.86 -7.11 -8.06
CA VAL A 52 -7.52 -6.57 -8.24
C VAL A 52 -6.86 -7.11 -9.51
N THR A 53 -6.21 -6.23 -10.24
CA THR A 53 -5.40 -6.55 -11.41
C THR A 53 -3.94 -6.28 -11.09
N LEU A 54 -3.09 -7.28 -11.29
CA LEU A 54 -1.65 -7.13 -11.14
C LEU A 54 -1.00 -6.89 -12.50
N TYR A 55 -0.13 -5.89 -12.55
CA TYR A 55 0.57 -5.47 -13.75
C TYR A 55 2.08 -5.38 -13.52
N GLN A 56 2.84 -5.91 -14.47
CA GLN A 56 4.29 -5.77 -14.53
C GLN A 56 4.70 -4.87 -15.73
N PRO A 57 5.41 -3.75 -15.46
CA PRO A 57 5.92 -2.85 -16.50
C PRO A 57 6.84 -3.52 -17.53
N ALA A 58 6.91 -2.93 -18.72
CA ALA A 58 7.70 -3.47 -19.84
C ALA A 58 9.20 -3.37 -19.53
N GLY A 59 9.98 -4.35 -19.99
CA GLY A 59 11.43 -4.34 -19.84
C GLY A 59 11.94 -4.76 -18.46
N ILE A 60 11.06 -4.96 -17.49
CA ILE A 60 11.40 -5.47 -16.16
C ILE A 60 10.96 -6.94 -16.09
N GLN A 61 11.90 -7.87 -15.95
CA GLN A 61 11.61 -9.32 -15.83
C GLN A 61 12.02 -9.91 -14.48
N ASN A 62 12.75 -9.14 -13.67
CA ASN A 62 13.26 -9.56 -12.37
C ASN A 62 12.24 -9.37 -11.24
N MET A 63 10.98 -9.07 -11.56
CA MET A 63 9.93 -8.76 -10.58
C MET A 63 10.42 -7.74 -9.52
N SER A 64 11.19 -6.73 -9.93
CA SER A 64 11.60 -5.65 -9.02
C SER A 64 10.54 -4.55 -8.91
N HIS A 65 9.53 -4.58 -9.77
CA HIS A 65 8.50 -3.56 -9.89
C HIS A 65 7.19 -4.21 -10.30
N VAL A 66 6.17 -4.06 -9.47
CA VAL A 66 4.82 -4.60 -9.71
C VAL A 66 3.80 -3.56 -9.26
N ILE A 67 2.70 -3.46 -10.01
CA ILE A 67 1.60 -2.54 -9.74
C ILE A 67 0.33 -3.37 -9.51
N ALA A 68 -0.35 -3.14 -8.39
CA ALA A 68 -1.67 -3.66 -8.10
C ALA A 68 -2.72 -2.56 -8.30
N MET A 69 -3.67 -2.78 -9.19
CA MET A 69 -4.79 -1.88 -9.45
C MET A 69 -6.06 -2.52 -8.89
N PHE A 70 -6.69 -1.87 -7.92
CA PHE A 70 -7.95 -2.32 -7.33
C PHE A 70 -9.15 -1.75 -8.12
N ASP A 71 -10.28 -2.46 -8.05
CA ASP A 71 -11.51 -2.05 -8.75
C ASP A 71 -12.08 -0.70 -8.25
N SER A 72 -11.74 -0.28 -7.03
CA SER A 72 -12.02 1.08 -6.52
C SER A 72 -11.26 2.20 -7.25
N GLY A 73 -10.32 1.85 -8.13
CA GLY A 73 -9.44 2.78 -8.82
C GLY A 73 -8.17 3.14 -8.04
N VAL A 74 -8.01 2.60 -6.82
CA VAL A 74 -6.77 2.76 -6.04
C VAL A 74 -5.67 1.90 -6.67
N GLY A 75 -4.51 2.51 -6.90
CA GLY A 75 -3.31 1.84 -7.38
C GLY A 75 -2.25 1.72 -6.29
N VAL A 76 -1.62 0.56 -6.16
CA VAL A 76 -0.48 0.34 -5.26
C VAL A 76 0.69 -0.15 -6.10
N GLU A 77 1.70 0.69 -6.23
CA GLU A 77 2.95 0.36 -6.89
C GLU A 77 4.00 -0.03 -5.86
N VAL A 78 4.66 -1.17 -6.09
CA VAL A 78 5.70 -1.68 -5.21
C VAL A 78 6.96 -1.90 -6.01
N MET A 79 8.05 -1.32 -5.51
CA MET A 79 9.38 -1.42 -6.07
C MET A 79 10.35 -1.95 -5.04
N THR A 80 11.35 -2.69 -5.49
CA THR A 80 12.47 -3.13 -4.66
C THR A 80 13.78 -2.72 -5.29
N ASP A 81 14.62 -2.08 -4.48
CA ASP A 81 15.97 -1.68 -4.84
C ASP A 81 16.90 -1.82 -3.63
N GLY A 82 18.08 -2.40 -3.84
CA GLY A 82 19.10 -2.53 -2.79
C GLY A 82 18.64 -3.27 -1.51
N GLY A 83 17.57 -4.04 -1.56
CA GLY A 83 16.97 -4.67 -0.38
C GLY A 83 16.03 -3.80 0.43
N HIS A 84 15.63 -2.65 -0.10
CA HIS A 84 14.54 -1.83 0.40
C HIS A 84 13.27 -2.12 -0.39
N LEU A 85 12.11 -1.89 0.23
CA LEU A 85 10.81 -1.98 -0.41
C LEU A 85 10.19 -0.58 -0.41
N THR A 86 9.98 -0.02 -1.60
CA THR A 86 9.32 1.27 -1.80
C THR A 86 7.90 1.02 -2.24
N VAL A 87 6.95 1.73 -1.64
CA VAL A 87 5.52 1.62 -1.95
C VAL A 87 5.02 3.00 -2.32
N HIS A 88 4.36 3.11 -3.46
CA HIS A 88 3.57 4.27 -3.85
C HIS A 88 2.11 3.89 -3.89
N VAL A 89 1.26 4.76 -3.35
CA VAL A 89 -0.19 4.59 -3.37
C VAL A 89 -0.78 5.73 -4.19
N TYR A 90 -1.52 5.37 -5.22
CA TYR A 90 -2.24 6.27 -6.11
C TYR A 90 -3.72 6.18 -5.82
N MET A 91 -4.37 7.34 -5.71
CA MET A 91 -5.78 7.39 -5.39
C MET A 91 -6.51 8.37 -6.32
N PRO A 92 -7.71 8.03 -6.81
CA PRO A 92 -8.48 8.94 -7.64
C PRO A 92 -9.11 10.08 -6.82
N ASN A 93 -9.40 11.19 -7.49
CA ASN A 93 -10.02 12.38 -6.89
C ASN A 93 -11.42 12.12 -6.27
N THR A 94 -12.03 10.96 -6.51
CA THR A 94 -13.29 10.56 -5.88
C THR A 94 -13.17 10.34 -4.37
N PHE A 95 -11.95 10.11 -3.87
CA PHE A 95 -11.66 10.00 -2.43
C PHE A 95 -11.18 11.31 -1.80
N LEU A 96 -11.10 12.37 -2.61
CA LEU A 96 -10.61 13.67 -2.16
C LEU A 96 -11.64 14.34 -1.24
N GLY A 97 -11.18 14.81 -0.07
CA GLY A 97 -11.98 15.69 0.80
C GLY A 97 -12.93 14.99 1.78
N GLY A 98 -12.85 13.66 1.92
CA GLY A 98 -13.50 12.94 3.02
C GLY A 98 -12.49 12.62 4.13
N CYS A 99 -12.93 12.59 5.39
CA CYS A 99 -12.16 12.01 6.49
C CYS A 99 -12.74 10.62 6.77
N ALA A 100 -11.96 9.54 6.64
CA ALA A 100 -12.44 8.22 7.01
C ALA A 100 -12.78 8.19 8.52
N GLY A 101 -14.09 8.12 8.85
CA GLY A 101 -14.58 8.10 10.23
C GLY A 101 -14.95 9.45 10.84
N VAL A 102 -14.81 10.57 10.12
CA VAL A 102 -15.23 11.91 10.59
C VAL A 102 -16.07 12.59 9.51
N GLY A 103 -17.34 12.20 9.41
CA GLY A 103 -18.32 12.81 8.50
C GLY A 103 -18.55 12.10 7.16
N TYR A 104 -19.67 12.44 6.53
CA TYR A 104 -20.24 11.80 5.35
C TYR A 104 -19.37 12.00 4.09
N GLY A 105 -18.36 11.14 3.87
CA GLY A 105 -17.56 11.15 2.65
C GLY A 105 -16.63 9.94 2.53
N ASN A 106 -16.30 9.56 1.29
CA ASN A 106 -15.30 8.52 0.98
C ASN A 106 -13.89 9.10 1.20
N GLY A 107 -13.43 9.12 2.45
CA GLY A 107 -12.13 9.69 2.83
C GLY A 107 -11.00 8.68 2.97
N THR A 108 -9.76 9.17 3.12
CA THR A 108 -8.66 8.34 3.63
C THR A 108 -8.46 8.56 5.12
N GLY A 109 -7.76 7.63 5.75
CA GLY A 109 -7.30 7.75 7.12
C GLY A 109 -6.16 6.76 7.33
N GLY A 110 -5.09 7.19 7.98
CA GLY A 110 -3.93 6.36 8.21
C GLY A 110 -2.64 7.16 8.28
N LEU A 111 -1.53 6.45 8.14
CA LEU A 111 -0.18 7.03 8.16
C LEU A 111 0.11 7.97 6.98
N LEU A 112 -0.71 7.92 5.92
CA LEU A 112 -0.62 8.80 4.75
C LEU A 112 -1.56 10.02 4.83
N GLY A 113 -2.26 10.22 5.94
CA GLY A 113 -3.15 11.38 6.14
C GLY A 113 -4.57 11.19 5.58
N LEU A 114 -5.30 12.31 5.50
CA LEU A 114 -6.74 12.35 5.16
C LEU A 114 -7.02 12.69 3.69
N TYR A 115 -5.99 12.96 2.88
CA TYR A 115 -6.14 13.32 1.47
C TYR A 115 -7.15 14.47 1.23
N SER A 116 -7.14 15.45 2.14
CA SER A 116 -8.05 16.60 2.21
C SER A 116 -7.52 17.85 1.47
N ARG A 117 -6.27 17.81 0.98
CA ARG A 117 -5.46 18.95 0.51
C ARG A 117 -5.06 19.95 1.60
N ASP A 118 -5.36 19.68 2.86
CA ASP A 118 -4.93 20.50 3.99
C ASP A 118 -3.89 19.75 4.82
N VAL A 119 -2.64 20.21 4.78
CA VAL A 119 -1.56 19.60 5.56
C VAL A 119 -1.82 19.62 7.08
N ARG A 120 -2.69 20.51 7.56
CA ARG A 120 -2.98 20.68 8.99
C ARG A 120 -3.77 19.51 9.59
N ASP A 121 -4.46 18.73 8.76
CA ASP A 121 -5.26 17.60 9.22
C ASP A 121 -4.61 16.22 8.96
N ASP A 122 -3.40 16.19 8.38
CA ASP A 122 -2.69 14.93 8.08
C ASP A 122 -2.32 14.14 9.35
N PHE A 123 -2.05 14.82 10.46
CA PHE A 123 -1.80 14.19 11.76
C PHE A 123 -3.08 13.97 12.58
N THR A 124 -4.16 13.55 11.91
CA THR A 124 -5.39 13.11 12.57
C THR A 124 -5.25 11.68 13.07
N LEU A 125 -5.51 11.48 14.36
CA LEU A 125 -5.54 10.20 15.02
C LEU A 125 -6.82 9.42 14.66
N PRO A 126 -6.86 8.09 14.87
CA PRO A 126 -8.06 7.28 14.65
C PRO A 126 -9.29 7.72 15.46
N ASN A 127 -9.09 8.45 16.56
CA ASN A 127 -10.15 9.00 17.41
C ASN A 127 -10.66 10.39 16.93
N GLY A 128 -10.14 10.90 15.81
CA GLY A 128 -10.48 12.23 15.26
C GLY A 128 -9.72 13.40 15.89
N GLN A 129 -8.83 13.16 16.87
CA GLN A 129 -8.01 14.22 17.45
C GLN A 129 -6.80 14.53 16.55
N GLN A 130 -6.50 15.81 16.36
CA GLN A 130 -5.33 16.24 15.59
C GLN A 130 -4.11 16.46 16.49
N ILE A 131 -2.94 16.07 16.00
CA ILE A 131 -1.64 16.40 16.61
C ILE A 131 -1.09 17.64 15.90
N SER A 132 -0.43 18.51 16.67
CA SER A 132 0.17 19.74 16.14
C SER A 132 1.26 19.42 15.10
N LEU A 133 1.30 20.19 14.01
CA LEU A 133 2.39 20.15 13.02
C LEU A 133 3.75 20.54 13.60
N GLN A 134 3.77 21.22 14.74
CA GLN A 134 5.00 21.66 15.42
C GLN A 134 5.50 20.63 16.47
N SER A 135 4.87 19.46 16.54
CA SER A 135 5.30 18.39 17.43
C SER A 135 6.67 17.84 17.05
N THR A 136 7.39 17.32 18.04
CA THR A 136 8.68 16.68 17.82
C THR A 136 8.53 15.39 17.00
N GLN A 137 9.60 14.95 16.34
CA GLN A 137 9.57 13.68 15.59
C GLN A 137 9.28 12.48 16.50
N GLU A 138 9.72 12.55 17.76
CA GLU A 138 9.37 11.57 18.79
C GLU A 138 7.86 11.57 19.05
N ASP A 139 7.24 12.72 19.30
CA ASP A 139 5.80 12.82 19.49
C ASP A 139 5.01 12.29 18.29
N ILE A 140 5.45 12.62 17.06
CA ILE A 140 4.82 12.11 15.83
C ILE A 140 4.94 10.59 15.78
N HIS A 141 6.12 10.01 16.07
CA HIS A 141 6.28 8.56 16.08
C HIS A 141 5.41 7.89 17.16
N PHE A 142 5.45 8.39 18.39
CA PHE A 142 4.86 7.74 19.55
C PHE A 142 3.35 7.98 19.68
N ARG A 143 2.86 9.16 19.30
CA ARG A 143 1.43 9.52 19.40
C ARG A 143 0.69 9.23 18.10
N PHE A 144 1.22 9.61 16.94
CA PHE A 144 0.55 9.38 15.65
C PHE A 144 0.87 7.98 15.10
N GLY A 145 2.15 7.65 14.91
CA GLY A 145 2.56 6.41 14.26
C GLY A 145 2.06 5.15 14.98
N LYS A 146 2.19 5.10 16.31
CA LYS A 146 1.72 3.96 17.10
C LYS A 146 0.19 3.86 17.20
N ALA A 147 -0.55 4.95 17.04
CA ALA A 147 -2.01 4.92 17.11
C ALA A 147 -2.65 4.17 15.93
N TRP A 148 -2.00 4.18 14.77
CA TRP A 148 -2.43 3.46 13.56
C TRP A 148 -1.93 2.01 13.49
N ARG A 149 -1.32 1.48 14.56
CA ARG A 149 -0.85 0.11 14.60
C ARG A 149 -2.04 -0.86 14.59
N VAL A 150 -2.14 -1.67 13.54
CA VAL A 150 -3.12 -2.76 13.45
C VAL A 150 -2.75 -3.84 14.46
N GLN A 151 -3.74 -4.35 15.20
CA GLN A 151 -3.53 -5.49 16.10
C GLN A 151 -3.39 -6.78 15.29
N GLU A 152 -2.41 -7.60 15.66
CA GLU A 152 -2.32 -8.97 15.18
C GLU A 152 -3.52 -9.74 15.73
N ARG A 153 -4.40 -10.22 14.84
CA ARG A 153 -5.43 -11.17 15.24
C ARG A 153 -4.74 -12.52 15.44
N VAL A 154 -4.69 -12.95 16.70
CA VAL A 154 -4.32 -14.32 17.11
C VAL A 154 -5.36 -15.30 16.60
#